data_AF-A0A534PC10-F1
#
_entry.id   AF-A0A534PC10-F1
#
_cell.length_a   1.000
_cell.length_b   1.000
_cell.length_c   1.000
_cell.angle_alpha   90.00
_cell.angle_beta   90.00
_cell.angle_gamma   90.00
#
_symmetry.space_group_name_H-M   'P 1'
#
loop_
_entity.id
_entity.type
_entity.pdbx_description
1 polymer ?
#
loop_
_entity_poly.entity_id
_entity_poly.type
_entity_poly.pdbx_seq_one_letter_code
_entity_poly.pdbx_strand_id
1 'polypeptide(L)'
;ALATEIICVLRYRRHHFMAAGIHYQAIADEFMEHSVEEQRHADMIADRIRQLGGAPDFNPQGLMTRGHSQYAEGTSLVDMIKEDLIAERIAIESYLELIRYFGDNDPTSRRMMEEVLAKEEEHADDLSTLLETLDPREPTAPLGTKH
;
A
#
# COMPACT_ATOMS: atom_id res chain seq x y z
N ALA A 1 -2.45 9.54 -1.96
CA ALA A 1 -3.06 9.24 -0.66
C ALA A 1 -4.42 8.58 -0.90
N LEU A 2 -5.58 9.21 -0.63
CA LEU A 2 -6.88 8.49 -0.65
C LEU A 2 -7.13 7.60 -1.88
N ALA A 3 -6.95 8.12 -3.10
CA ALA A 3 -7.16 7.33 -4.31
C ALA A 3 -6.17 6.16 -4.44
N THR A 4 -4.91 6.35 -4.00
CA THR A 4 -3.90 5.29 -3.91
C THR A 4 -4.39 4.17 -2.98
N GLU A 5 -4.85 4.52 -1.77
CA GLU A 5 -5.32 3.54 -0.78
C GLU A 5 -6.49 2.71 -1.30
N ILE A 6 -7.46 3.35 -1.95
CA ILE A 6 -8.61 2.63 -2.53
C ILE A 6 -8.13 1.65 -3.62
N ILE A 7 -7.13 2.03 -4.43
CA ILE A 7 -6.54 1.12 -5.43
C ILE A 7 -5.84 -0.06 -4.72
N CYS A 8 -5.05 0.19 -3.67
CA CYS A 8 -4.37 -0.85 -2.91
C CYS A 8 -5.36 -1.82 -2.26
N VAL A 9 -6.42 -1.31 -1.60
CA VAL A 9 -7.52 -2.12 -1.07
C VAL A 9 -8.08 -3.06 -2.13
N LEU A 10 -8.42 -2.51 -3.30
CA LEU A 10 -9.03 -3.31 -4.36
C LEU A 10 -8.05 -4.35 -4.92
N ARG A 11 -6.77 -3.98 -5.07
CA ARG A 11 -5.72 -4.87 -5.58
C ARG A 11 -5.46 -6.03 -4.63
N TYR A 12 -5.23 -5.75 -3.34
CA TYR A 12 -5.05 -6.79 -2.32
C TYR A 12 -6.25 -7.72 -2.21
N ARG A 13 -7.48 -7.21 -2.25
CA ARG A 13 -8.68 -8.08 -2.28
C ARG A 13 -8.68 -8.99 -3.49
N ARG A 14 -8.35 -8.45 -4.66
CA ARG A 14 -8.24 -9.25 -5.88
C ARG A 14 -7.19 -10.33 -5.71
N HIS A 15 -6.00 -10.00 -5.21
CA HIS A 15 -4.92 -10.96 -4.99
C HIS A 15 -5.30 -12.02 -3.97
N HIS A 16 -5.95 -11.67 -2.85
CA HIS A 16 -6.50 -12.64 -1.90
C HIS A 16 -7.40 -13.68 -2.59
N PHE A 17 -8.39 -13.23 -3.38
CA PHE A 17 -9.33 -14.15 -4.03
C PHE A 17 -8.72 -14.96 -5.18
N MET A 18 -7.66 -14.45 -5.80
CA MET A 18 -7.00 -15.06 -6.95
C MET A 18 -5.77 -15.88 -6.57
N ALA A 19 -5.30 -15.76 -5.32
CA ALA A 19 -4.22 -16.57 -4.79
C ALA A 19 -4.61 -18.05 -4.88
N ALA A 20 -3.75 -18.83 -5.53
CA ALA A 20 -3.95 -20.25 -5.77
C ALA A 20 -2.59 -20.94 -5.90
N GLY A 21 -2.58 -22.27 -5.73
CA GLY A 21 -1.37 -23.09 -5.80
C GLY A 21 -1.17 -23.94 -4.55
N ILE A 22 0.04 -24.43 -4.34
CA ILE A 22 0.38 -25.22 -3.16
C ILE A 22 0.73 -24.25 -2.02
N HIS A 23 0.14 -24.44 -0.84
CA HIS A 23 0.40 -23.63 0.37
C HIS A 23 0.10 -22.13 0.24
N TYR A 24 -0.81 -21.73 -0.66
CA TYR A 24 -1.14 -20.32 -0.91
C TYR A 24 -1.92 -19.64 0.24
N GLN A 25 -2.50 -20.41 1.17
CA GLN A 25 -3.46 -19.91 2.14
C GLN A 25 -2.89 -18.81 3.03
N ALA A 26 -1.68 -18.99 3.56
CA ALA A 26 -1.04 -17.99 4.40
C ALA A 26 -0.83 -16.65 3.66
N ILE A 27 -0.49 -16.71 2.38
CA ILE A 27 -0.26 -15.52 1.54
C ILE A 27 -1.58 -14.85 1.18
N ALA A 28 -2.63 -15.64 0.93
CA ALA A 28 -3.97 -15.09 0.74
C ALA A 28 -4.46 -14.38 2.02
N ASP A 29 -4.20 -14.96 3.20
CA ASP A 29 -4.55 -14.36 4.48
C ASP A 29 -3.79 -13.04 4.69
N GLU A 30 -2.49 -12.99 4.37
CA GLU A 30 -1.68 -11.77 4.39
C GLU A 30 -2.26 -10.68 3.46
N PHE A 31 -2.61 -11.02 2.22
CA PHE A 31 -3.25 -10.07 1.31
C PHE A 31 -4.58 -9.54 1.85
N MET A 32 -5.36 -10.37 2.55
CA MET A 32 -6.60 -9.90 3.19
C MET A 32 -6.30 -8.96 4.36
N GLU A 33 -5.28 -9.27 5.16
CA GLU A 33 -4.83 -8.43 6.26
C GLU A 33 -4.40 -7.06 5.76
N HIS A 34 -3.48 -7.00 4.80
CA HIS A 34 -3.05 -5.75 4.16
C HIS A 34 -4.24 -5.00 3.56
N SER A 35 -5.17 -5.67 2.85
CA SER A 35 -6.39 -5.00 2.35
C SER A 35 -7.21 -4.32 3.44
N VAL A 36 -7.26 -4.89 4.66
CA VAL A 36 -7.99 -4.29 5.78
C VAL A 36 -7.20 -3.12 6.35
N GLU A 37 -5.88 -3.20 6.41
CA GLU A 37 -4.98 -2.11 6.82
C GLU A 37 -5.12 -0.92 5.86
N GLU A 38 -5.06 -1.14 4.54
CA GLU A 38 -5.25 -0.09 3.52
C GLU A 38 -6.62 0.57 3.59
N GLN A 39 -7.65 -0.18 3.97
CA GLN A 39 -8.97 0.40 4.17
C GLN A 39 -8.97 1.36 5.38
N ARG A 40 -8.23 1.02 6.45
CA ARG A 40 -8.06 1.93 7.60
C ARG A 40 -7.28 3.18 7.18
N HIS A 41 -6.24 3.04 6.36
CA HIS A 41 -5.51 4.19 5.80
C HIS A 41 -6.44 5.11 5.01
N ALA A 42 -7.23 4.53 4.08
CA ALA A 42 -8.23 5.27 3.31
C ALA A 42 -9.22 6.02 4.20
N ASP A 43 -9.73 5.35 5.24
CA ASP A 43 -10.70 5.93 6.17
C ASP A 43 -10.09 7.09 6.99
N MET A 44 -8.86 6.93 7.47
CA MET A 44 -8.11 7.99 8.17
C MET A 44 -7.92 9.23 7.28
N ILE A 45 -7.50 9.02 6.03
CA ILE A 45 -7.28 10.11 5.07
C ILE A 45 -8.61 10.77 4.68
N ALA A 46 -9.66 9.99 4.46
CA ALA A 46 -10.98 10.53 4.15
C ALA A 46 -11.54 11.39 5.29
N ASP A 47 -11.39 10.94 6.54
CA ASP A 47 -11.79 11.75 7.69
C ASP A 47 -10.94 13.03 7.80
N ARG A 48 -9.63 12.95 7.50
CA ARG A 48 -8.77 14.13 7.50
C ARG A 48 -9.17 15.15 6.43
N ILE A 49 -9.50 14.70 5.22
CA ILE A 49 -10.01 15.56 4.14
C ILE A 49 -11.28 16.28 4.62
N ARG A 50 -12.20 15.55 5.26
CA ARG A 50 -13.44 16.12 5.83
C ARG A 50 -13.15 17.15 6.93
N GLN A 51 -12.22 16.88 7.85
CA GLN A 51 -11.81 17.81 8.91
C GLN A 51 -11.24 19.12 8.36
N LEU A 52 -10.56 19.07 7.22
CA LEU A 52 -10.02 20.24 6.51
C LEU A 52 -11.07 20.97 5.65
N GLY A 53 -12.33 20.54 5.68
CA GLY A 53 -13.44 21.14 4.93
C GLY A 53 -13.58 20.66 3.48
N GLY A 54 -12.82 19.63 3.08
CA GLY A 54 -12.94 18.98 1.78
C GLY A 54 -14.03 17.89 1.76
N ALA A 55 -14.32 17.39 0.56
CA ALA A 55 -15.17 16.22 0.36
C ALA A 55 -14.30 15.06 -0.17
N PRO A 56 -14.17 13.95 0.57
CA PRO A 56 -13.39 12.80 0.10
C PRO A 56 -14.08 12.15 -1.11
N ASP A 57 -13.30 11.90 -2.16
CA ASP A 57 -13.82 11.39 -3.43
C ASP A 57 -13.49 9.89 -3.61
N PHE A 58 -14.51 9.06 -3.39
CA PHE A 58 -14.50 7.60 -3.57
C PHE A 58 -15.03 7.16 -4.95
N ASN A 59 -15.27 8.08 -5.88
CA ASN A 59 -15.78 7.72 -7.19
C ASN A 59 -14.77 6.82 -7.93
N PRO A 60 -15.17 5.61 -8.38
CA PRO A 60 -14.28 4.76 -9.17
C PRO A 60 -13.87 5.42 -10.49
N GLN A 61 -14.71 6.32 -11.03
CA GLN A 61 -14.35 7.09 -12.20
C GLN A 61 -13.21 8.06 -11.87
N GLY A 62 -12.12 7.97 -12.63
CA GLY A 62 -10.93 8.80 -12.42
C GLY A 62 -10.04 8.37 -11.24
N LEU A 63 -10.35 7.26 -10.57
CA LEU A 63 -9.54 6.77 -9.45
C LEU A 63 -8.07 6.56 -9.85
N MET A 64 -7.84 5.88 -10.99
CA MET A 64 -6.50 5.66 -11.55
C MET A 64 -5.77 6.96 -11.95
N THR A 65 -6.49 8.05 -12.20
CA THR A 65 -5.86 9.34 -12.54
C THR A 65 -5.45 10.14 -11.30
N ARG A 66 -6.01 9.79 -10.14
CA ARG A 66 -5.77 10.47 -8.86
C ARG A 66 -4.83 9.70 -7.94
N GLY A 67 -4.69 8.39 -8.15
CA GLY A 67 -3.78 7.51 -7.41
C GLY A 67 -2.41 7.43 -8.05
N HIS A 68 -1.39 7.14 -7.23
CA HIS A 68 -0.03 6.86 -7.70
C HIS A 68 0.24 5.37 -7.95
N SER A 69 -0.57 4.51 -7.34
CA SER A 69 -0.42 3.06 -7.46
C SER A 69 -1.22 2.51 -8.66
N GLN A 70 -0.73 1.41 -9.23
CA GLN A 70 -1.41 0.72 -10.32
C GLN A 70 -2.35 -0.37 -9.79
N TYR A 71 -3.43 -0.63 -10.51
CA TYR A 71 -4.26 -1.81 -10.31
C TYR A 71 -3.69 -2.98 -11.15
N ALA A 72 -2.49 -3.42 -10.79
CA ALA A 72 -1.85 -4.58 -11.42
C ALA A 72 -2.49 -5.87 -10.88
N GLU A 73 -2.79 -6.81 -11.76
CA GLU A 73 -3.58 -8.00 -11.40
C GLU A 73 -2.76 -9.21 -10.94
N GLY A 74 -1.50 -9.30 -11.39
CA GLY A 74 -0.65 -10.49 -11.25
C GLY A 74 -1.18 -11.73 -12.01
N THR A 75 -0.26 -12.57 -12.51
CA THR A 75 -0.61 -13.84 -13.17
C THR A 75 -0.25 -15.10 -12.38
N SER A 76 0.59 -14.96 -11.36
CA SER A 76 0.99 -16.00 -10.43
C SER A 76 1.11 -15.44 -9.01
N LEU A 77 1.20 -16.30 -8.00
CA LEU A 77 1.36 -15.85 -6.61
C LEU A 77 2.62 -14.99 -6.42
N VAL A 78 3.71 -15.35 -7.09
CA VAL A 78 4.96 -14.58 -7.09
C VAL A 78 4.76 -13.23 -7.78
N ASP A 79 4.04 -13.18 -8.90
CA ASP A 79 3.76 -11.91 -9.59
C ASP A 79 2.90 -11.00 -8.70
N MET A 80 1.88 -11.53 -8.03
CA MET A 80 1.01 -10.75 -7.13
C MET A 80 1.84 -10.09 -6.01
N ILE A 81 2.72 -10.85 -5.35
CA ILE A 81 3.61 -10.32 -4.30
C ILE A 81 4.55 -9.25 -4.88
N LYS A 82 5.11 -9.46 -6.07
CA LYS A 82 5.97 -8.47 -6.72
C LYS A 82 5.22 -7.17 -7.04
N GLU A 83 4.01 -7.27 -7.57
CA GLU A 83 3.17 -6.11 -7.88
C GLU A 83 2.77 -5.34 -6.62
N ASP A 84 2.40 -6.04 -5.55
CA ASP A 84 2.10 -5.41 -4.26
C ASP A 84 3.35 -4.74 -3.67
N LEU A 85 4.52 -5.40 -3.70
CA LEU A 85 5.76 -4.81 -3.19
C LEU A 85 6.18 -3.56 -3.98
N ILE A 86 5.97 -3.55 -5.31
CA ILE A 86 6.21 -2.36 -6.13
C ILE A 86 5.24 -1.25 -5.72
N ALA A 87 3.97 -1.57 -5.49
CA ALA A 87 2.98 -0.60 -5.06
C ALA A 87 3.31 -0.01 -3.68
N GLU A 88 3.77 -0.81 -2.72
CA GLU A 88 4.16 -0.31 -1.40
C GLU A 88 5.35 0.64 -1.47
N ARG A 89 6.35 0.33 -2.31
CA ARG A 89 7.48 1.23 -2.53
C ARG A 89 7.05 2.57 -3.12
N ILE A 90 6.09 2.57 -4.04
CA ILE A 90 5.51 3.81 -4.59
C ILE A 90 4.69 4.57 -3.53
N ALA A 91 3.96 3.86 -2.67
CA ALA A 91 3.21 4.45 -1.56
C ALA A 91 4.16 5.12 -0.55
N ILE A 92 5.23 4.43 -0.13
CA ILE A 92 6.29 4.93 0.75
C ILE A 92 6.88 6.23 0.19
N GLU A 93 7.27 6.26 -1.09
CA GLU A 93 7.79 7.47 -1.73
C GLU A 93 6.78 8.62 -1.70
N SER A 94 5.51 8.32 -1.99
CA SER A 94 4.41 9.29 -1.95
C SER A 94 4.17 9.85 -0.54
N TYR A 95 4.20 9.01 0.50
CA TYR A 95 4.00 9.44 1.88
C TYR A 95 5.16 10.29 2.38
N LEU A 96 6.39 9.92 2.05
CA LEU A 96 7.58 10.75 2.34
C LEU A 96 7.47 12.14 1.70
N GLU A 97 6.93 12.26 0.49
CA GLU A 97 6.65 13.56 -0.14
C GLU A 97 5.57 14.35 0.60
N LEU A 98 4.48 13.71 1.01
CA LEU A 98 3.39 14.34 1.76
C LEU A 98 3.85 14.83 3.14
N ILE A 99 4.66 14.04 3.84
CA ILE A 99 5.26 14.40 5.14
C ILE A 99 6.10 15.67 4.99
N ARG A 100 6.95 15.74 3.96
CA ARG A 100 7.74 16.94 3.64
C ARG A 100 6.86 18.12 3.27
N TYR A 101 5.79 17.88 2.49
CA TYR A 101 4.87 18.92 2.05
C TYR A 101 4.13 19.57 3.23
N PHE A 102 3.58 18.76 4.15
CA PHE A 102 2.87 19.29 5.32
C PHE A 102 3.82 19.98 6.29
N GLY A 103 5.00 19.39 6.56
CA GLY A 103 6.03 19.97 7.41
C GLY A 103 5.48 20.51 8.72
N ASP A 104 5.81 21.76 9.04
CA ASP A 104 5.32 22.47 10.22
C ASP A 104 3.99 23.21 9.98
N ASN A 105 3.52 23.29 8.73
CA ASN A 105 2.29 24.01 8.39
C ASN A 105 1.02 23.23 8.77
N ASP A 106 1.10 21.89 8.72
CA ASP A 106 0.03 21.00 9.20
C ASP A 106 0.61 19.80 9.97
N PRO A 107 0.99 19.99 11.24
CA PRO A 107 1.60 18.93 12.04
C PRO A 107 0.63 17.78 12.36
N THR A 108 -0.68 17.97 12.19
CA THR A 108 -1.66 16.91 12.41
C THR A 108 -1.72 15.98 11.20
N SER A 109 -1.81 16.55 9.99
CA SER A 109 -1.74 15.74 8.76
C SER A 109 -0.37 15.08 8.62
N ARG A 110 0.73 15.79 8.92
CA ARG A 110 2.07 15.20 8.89
C ARG A 110 2.17 13.94 9.75
N ARG A 111 1.75 14.02 11.02
CA ARG A 111 1.85 12.89 11.96
C ARG A 111 0.99 11.70 11.52
N MET A 112 -0.19 11.97 10.97
CA MET A 112 -1.02 10.93 10.36
C MET A 112 -0.33 10.26 9.17
N MET A 113 0.32 11.03 8.28
CA MET A 113 1.07 10.44 7.16
C MET A 113 2.29 9.64 7.65
N GLU A 114 2.92 10.03 8.76
CA GLU A 114 4.01 9.25 9.39
C GLU A 114 3.50 7.92 9.96
N GLU A 115 2.30 7.89 10.55
CA GLU A 115 1.66 6.66 11.01
C GLU A 115 1.35 5.70 9.85
N VAL A 116 0.82 6.22 8.74
CA VAL A 116 0.56 5.41 7.54
C VAL A 116 1.86 4.94 6.90
N LEU A 117 2.87 5.80 6.77
CA LEU A 117 4.19 5.44 6.24
C LEU A 117 4.80 4.26 6.99
N ALA A 118 4.72 4.25 8.32
CA ALA A 118 5.26 3.16 9.13
C ALA A 118 4.58 1.81 8.81
N LYS A 119 3.29 1.83 8.46
CA LYS A 119 2.55 0.66 8.02
C LYS A 119 2.93 0.21 6.61
N GLU A 120 3.11 1.13 5.66
CA GLU A 120 3.58 0.75 4.32
C GLU A 120 5.00 0.16 4.34
N GLU A 121 5.87 0.64 5.25
CA GLU A 121 7.20 0.07 5.46
C GLU A 121 7.14 -1.35 6.04
N GLU A 122 6.19 -1.63 6.94
CA GLU A 122 5.89 -2.98 7.47
C GLU A 122 5.38 -3.89 6.35
N HIS A 123 4.34 -3.46 5.61
CA HIS A 123 3.79 -4.21 4.48
C HIS A 123 4.86 -4.57 3.43
N ALA A 124 5.75 -3.62 3.11
CA ALA A 124 6.83 -3.86 2.17
C ALA A 124 7.83 -4.90 2.67
N ASP A 125 8.15 -4.93 3.97
CA ASP A 125 9.05 -5.91 4.58
C ASP A 125 8.43 -7.32 4.59
N ASP A 126 7.14 -7.42 4.94
CA ASP A 126 6.39 -8.68 4.93
C ASP A 126 6.35 -9.30 3.54
N LEU A 127 6.02 -8.50 2.52
CA LEU A 127 6.03 -8.95 1.11
C LEU A 127 7.43 -9.32 0.62
N SER A 128 8.46 -8.59 1.04
CA SER A 128 9.86 -8.91 0.71
C SER A 128 10.23 -10.28 1.27
N THR A 129 9.87 -10.54 2.53
CA THR A 129 10.11 -11.82 3.22
C THR A 129 9.36 -12.98 2.56
N LEU A 130 8.10 -12.76 2.17
CA LEU A 130 7.32 -13.75 1.42
C LEU A 130 7.95 -14.07 0.07
N LEU A 131 8.43 -13.04 -0.64
CA LEU A 131 9.07 -13.21 -1.94
C LEU A 131 10.38 -14.02 -1.84
N GLU A 132 11.22 -13.74 -0.86
CA GLU A 132 12.46 -14.49 -0.62
C GLU A 132 12.21 -15.95 -0.25
N THR A 133 11.12 -16.22 0.47
CA THR A 133 10.70 -17.58 0.82
C THR A 133 10.25 -18.38 -0.41
N LEU A 134 9.61 -17.73 -1.38
CA LEU A 134 9.07 -18.37 -2.58
C LEU A 134 10.03 -18.43 -3.76
N ASP A 135 10.93 -17.45 -3.91
CA ASP A 135 11.95 -17.44 -4.97
C ASP A 135 13.34 -17.07 -4.41
N PRO A 136 14.04 -18.02 -3.76
CA PRO A 136 15.34 -17.78 -3.10
C PRO A 136 16.49 -17.37 -4.04
N ARG A 137 16.23 -17.27 -5.34
CA ARG A 137 17.22 -16.97 -6.39
C ARG A 137 17.27 -15.48 -6.75
N GLU A 138 16.29 -14.69 -6.31
CA GLU A 138 16.29 -13.23 -6.45
C GLU A 138 16.32 -12.59 -5.04
N PRO A 139 17.51 -12.36 -4.45
CA PRO A 139 17.58 -11.65 -3.18
C PRO A 139 17.02 -10.23 -3.36
N THR A 140 16.08 -9.84 -2.48
CA THR A 140 15.55 -8.49 -2.50
C THR A 140 16.63 -7.52 -2.00
N ALA A 141 16.83 -6.41 -2.71
CA ALA A 141 17.79 -5.42 -2.25
C ALA A 141 17.26 -4.80 -0.93
N PRO A 142 18.08 -4.70 0.13
CA PRO A 142 17.62 -4.14 1.40
C PRO A 142 17.16 -2.70 1.19
N LEU A 143 16.06 -2.32 1.85
CA LEU A 143 15.65 -0.92 2.00
C LEU A 143 16.85 -0.17 2.60
N GLY A 144 17.50 0.64 1.76
CA GLY A 144 18.79 1.23 2.11
C GLY A 144 18.70 2.03 3.41
N THR A 145 19.46 1.61 4.42
CA THR A 145 19.77 2.44 5.60
C THR A 145 20.46 3.70 5.11
N LYS A 146 19.72 4.81 5.04
CA LYS A 146 20.30 6.13 4.80
C LYS A 146 21.08 6.54 6.05
N HIS A 147 22.40 6.69 5.88
CA HIS A 147 23.29 7.38 6.80
C HIS A 147 22.99 8.88 6.86
#